data_AF-A0A9D9M7F4-F1
#
_entry.id   AF-A0A9D9M7F4-F1
#
_cell.length_a   1.000
_cell.length_b   1.000
_cell.length_c   1.000
_cell.angle_alpha   90.00
_cell.angle_beta   90.00
_cell.angle_gamma   90.00
#
_symmetry.space_group_name_H-M   'P 1'
#
loop_
_entity.id
_entity.type
_entity.pdbx_description
1 polymer ?
#
loop_
_entity_poly.entity_id
_entity_poly.type
_entity_poly.pdbx_seq_one_letter_code
_entity_poly.pdbx_strand_id
1 'polypeptide(L)' 'MSGIILIFLFVVLLAVPGFYVITRWVFPKGSKRNARLISYSLTALLVTILALVMFANL' A
#
# COMPACT_ATOMS: atom_id res chain seq x y z
N MET A 1 -15.33 -13.06 -9.85
CA MET A 1 -14.32 -12.07 -10.30
C MET A 1 -14.58 -10.65 -9.76
N SER A 2 -15.81 -10.12 -9.79
CA SER A 2 -16.13 -8.76 -9.30
C SER A 2 -15.86 -8.53 -7.80
N GLY A 3 -16.17 -9.50 -6.92
CA GLY A 3 -15.93 -9.36 -5.47
C GLY A 3 -14.46 -9.27 -5.07
N ILE A 4 -13.59 -9.99 -5.79
CA ILE A 4 -12.14 -9.97 -5.56
C ILE A 4 -11.55 -8.60 -5.91
N ILE A 5 -11.99 -8.01 -7.03
CA ILE A 5 -11.57 -6.67 -7.47
C ILE A 5 -11.96 -5.60 -6.45
N LEU A 6 -13.17 -5.70 -5.86
CA LEU A 6 -13.65 -4.79 -4.81
C LEU A 6 -12.80 -4.87 -3.53
N ILE A 7 -12.46 -6.08 -3.08
CA ILE A 7 -11.58 -6.30 -1.93
C ILE A 7 -10.19 -5.71 -2.21
N PHE A 8 -9.68 -5.91 -3.42
CA PHE A 8 -8.38 -5.37 -3.84
C PHE A 8 -8.36 -3.84 -3.80
N LEU A 9 -9.39 -3.20 -4.35
CA LEU A 9 -9.57 -1.75 -4.30
C LEU A 9 -9.63 -1.23 -2.86
N PHE A 10 -10.35 -1.92 -1.97
CA PHE A 10 -10.47 -1.55 -0.57
C PHE A 10 -9.14 -1.63 0.18
N VAL A 11 -8.38 -2.71 -0.04
CA VAL A 11 -7.06 -2.90 0.56
C VAL A 11 -6.09 -1.80 0.12
N VAL A 12 -6.08 -1.43 -1.16
CA VAL A 12 -5.22 -0.35 -1.67
C VAL A 12 -5.63 1.01 -1.10
N LEU A 13 -6.93 1.31 -1.05
CA LEU A 13 -7.47 2.56 -0.50
C LEU A 13 -7.14 2.73 0.99
N LEU A 14 -7.12 1.65 1.77
CA LEU A 14 -6.71 1.67 3.19
C LEU A 14 -5.20 1.68 3.39
N ALA A 15 -4.45 0.99 2.51
CA ALA A 15 -3.01 0.86 2.60
C ALA A 15 -2.29 2.21 2.41
N VAL A 16 -2.74 3.05 1.47
CA VAL A 16 -2.11 4.36 1.20
C VAL A 16 -2.09 5.28 2.45
N PRO A 17 -3.24 5.59 3.09
CA PRO A 17 -3.24 6.40 4.30
C PRO A 17 -2.58 5.67 5.49
N GLY A 18 -2.74 4.35 5.61
CA GLY A 18 -2.11 3.55 6.66
C GLY A 18 -0.58 3.61 6.60
N PHE A 19 0.01 3.35 5.43
CA PHE A 19 1.45 3.45 5.22
C PHE A 19 1.95 4.88 5.36
N TYR A 20 1.16 5.89 5.01
CA TYR A 20 1.53 7.29 5.21
C TYR A 20 1.63 7.65 6.69
N VAL A 21 0.68 7.19 7.52
CA VAL A 21 0.72 7.39 8.97
C VAL A 21 1.92 6.67 9.59
N ILE A 22 2.15 5.41 9.21
CA ILE A 22 3.28 4.61 9.70
C ILE A 22 4.62 5.25 9.31
N THR A 23 4.79 5.65 8.05
CA THR A 23 6.03 6.31 7.60
C THR A 23 6.27 7.65 8.27
N ARG A 24 5.22 8.43 8.58
CA ARG A 24 5.33 9.65 9.40
C ARG A 24 5.71 9.38 10.85
N TRP A 25 5.26 8.27 11.41
CA TRP A 25 5.64 7.83 12.76
C TRP A 25 7.08 7.34 12.84
N VAL A 26 7.53 6.57 11.85
CA VAL A 26 8.90 6.03 11.77
C VAL A 26 9.91 7.13 11.42
N PHE A 27 9.52 8.10 10.57
CA PHE A 27 10.38 9.22 10.18
C PHE A 27 9.76 10.58 10.57
N PRO A 28 9.67 10.90 11.87
CA PRO A 28 8.97 12.09 12.36
C PRO A 28 9.67 13.40 11.96
N LYS A 29 10.99 13.37 11.78
CA LYS A 29 11.81 14.51 11.32
C LYS A 29 12.07 14.52 9.80
N GLY A 30 11.55 13.53 9.07
CA GLY A 30 11.74 13.41 7.62
C GLY A 30 10.88 14.41 6.83
N SER A 31 11.39 14.85 5.68
CA SER A 31 10.62 15.70 4.76
C SER A 31 9.28 15.07 4.40
N LYS A 32 8.19 15.85 4.44
CA LYS A 32 6.83 15.41 4.05
C LYS A 32 6.78 14.80 2.65
N ARG A 33 7.73 15.17 1.78
CA ARG A 33 7.89 14.64 0.41
C ARG A 33 8.47 13.21 0.43
N ASN A 34 9.47 12.96 1.28
CA ASN A 34 10.08 11.63 1.42
C ASN A 34 9.13 10.64 2.08
N ALA A 35 8.39 11.05 3.12
CA ALA A 35 7.39 10.18 3.75
C ALA A 35 6.30 9.75 2.75
N ARG A 36 5.86 10.66 1.87
CA ARG A 36 4.92 10.34 0.78
C ARG A 36 5.50 9.34 -0.22
N LEU A 37 6.75 9.55 -0.66
CA LEU A 37 7.44 8.62 -1.57
C LEU A 37 7.58 7.22 -0.97
N ILE A 38 8.04 7.12 0.28
CA ILE A 38 8.21 5.84 0.97
C ILE A 38 6.85 5.14 1.13
N SER A 39 5.80 5.88 1.49
CA SER A 39 4.43 5.35 1.55
C SER A 39 3.95 4.80 0.21
N TYR A 40 4.21 5.51 -0.89
CA TYR A 40 3.85 5.03 -2.22
C TYR A 40 4.66 3.81 -2.63
N SER A 41 5.96 3.78 -2.33
CA SER A 41 6.80 2.60 -2.57
C SER A 41 6.31 1.38 -1.79
N LEU A 42 5.98 1.54 -0.51
CA LEU A 42 5.38 0.48 0.33
C LEU A 42 4.04 -0.01 -0.21
N THR A 43 3.19 0.91 -0.66
CA THR A 43 1.90 0.56 -1.25
C THR A 43 2.09 -0.21 -2.55
N ALA A 44 3.01 0.21 -3.43
CA ALA A 44 3.31 -0.49 -4.67
C ALA A 44 3.87 -1.89 -4.42
N LEU A 45 4.71 -2.06 -3.40
CA LEU A 45 5.26 -3.34 -2.99
C LEU A 45 4.15 -4.28 -2.46
N LEU A 46 3.26 -3.76 -1.63
CA LEU A 46 2.08 -4.50 -1.15
C LEU A 46 1.20 -4.95 -2.31
N VAL A 47 0.88 -4.05 -3.25
CA VAL A 47 0.05 -4.36 -4.43
C VAL A 47 0.71 -5.43 -5.29
N THR A 48 2.03 -5.37 -5.48
CA THR A 48 2.78 -6.35 -6.27
C THR A 48 2.72 -7.74 -5.63
N ILE A 49 2.94 -7.83 -4.31
CA ILE A 49 2.82 -9.10 -3.57
C ILE A 49 1.39 -9.62 -3.64
N LEU A 50 0.40 -8.75 -3.46
CA LEU A 50 -1.01 -9.14 -3.47
C LEU A 50 -1.43 -9.66 -4.85
N ALA A 51 -0.99 -9.01 -5.93
CA ALA A 51 -1.23 -9.45 -7.30
C ALA A 51 -0.55 -10.80 -7.59
N LEU A 52 0.67 -11.00 -7.09
CA LEU A 52 1.43 -12.24 -7.28
C LEU A 52 0.80 -13.42 -6.51
N VAL A 53 0.33 -13.19 -5.28
CA VAL A 53 -0.42 -14.18 -4.49
C VAL A 53 -1.75 -14.50 -5.16
N MET A 54 -2.46 -13.50 -5.70
CA MET A 54 -3.69 -13.74 -6.45
C MET A 54 -3.45 -14.58 -7.70
N PHE A 55 -2.38 -14.30 -8.45
CA PHE A 55 -2.01 -15.06 -9.65
C PHE A 55 -1.57 -16.49 -9.33
N ALA A 56 -0.89 -16.71 -8.20
CA ALA A 56 -0.48 -18.04 -7.75
C ALA A 56 -1.62 -18.89 -7.19
N ASN A 57 -2.74 -18.29 -6.78
CA ASN A 57 -3.92 -18.97 -6.23
C ASN A 57 -5.11 -19.01 -7.23
N LEU A 58 -4.85 -18.73 -8.51
CA LEU A 58 -5.80 -18.77 -9.62
C LEU A 58 -5.54 -20.02 -10.47
#